data_AF-A0AAJ0BTV5-F1
#
_entry.id   AF-A0AAJ0BTV5-F1
#
_cell.length_a   1.000
_cell.length_b   1.000
_cell.length_c   1.000
_cell.angle_alpha   90.00
_cell.angle_beta   90.00
_cell.angle_gamma   90.00
#
_symmetry.space_group_name_H-M   'P 1'
#
loop_
_entity.id
_entity.type
_entity.pdbx_description
1 polymer ?
#
loop_
_entity_poly.entity_id
_entity_poly.type
_entity_poly.pdbx_seq_one_letter_code
_entity_poly.pdbx_strand_id
1 'polypeptide(L)'
;MNPFRALFRSQAEWFSVGLASSFPDLGLDDNNLSQPRVCDSGLKPGCKVFHVPRTDISQRTEVPIAADALESSDIGGDLKDQVLVFQYRGKFHAIDHQCPHSSFPLSQGTPFDIEDFGIVLSAGLTCPKHGWSFDLFSGMSDRGKYKLGVWEVQLREIGGTEPPISTDEACNTSETTETEVWVRRKQRIG
;
A
#
# COMPACT_ATOMS: atom_id res chain seq x y z
N MET A 1 2.27 2.92 -35.77
CA MET A 1 2.06 2.32 -34.43
C MET A 1 1.12 3.21 -33.63
N ASN A 2 0.03 2.68 -33.06
CA ASN A 2 -0.93 3.49 -32.28
C ASN A 2 -0.39 3.76 -30.85
N PRO A 3 -0.17 5.02 -30.45
CA PRO A 3 0.37 5.37 -29.13
C PRO A 3 -0.57 4.99 -27.97
N PHE A 4 -1.87 4.88 -28.24
CA PHE A 4 -2.87 4.50 -27.25
C PHE A 4 -2.71 3.06 -26.75
N ARG A 5 -2.18 2.12 -27.56
CA ARG A 5 -2.00 0.72 -27.13
C ARG A 5 -0.88 0.53 -26.10
N ALA A 6 0.11 1.42 -26.08
CA ALA A 6 1.24 1.33 -25.15
C ALA A 6 0.85 1.78 -23.73
N LEU A 7 0.08 2.87 -23.62
CA LEU A 7 -0.34 3.46 -22.34
C LEU A 7 -1.26 2.54 -21.52
N PHE A 8 -2.08 1.71 -22.16
CA PHE A 8 -2.93 0.76 -21.44
C PHE A 8 -2.16 -0.45 -20.91
N ARG A 9 -1.05 -0.84 -21.57
CA ARG A 9 -0.18 -1.93 -21.11
C ARG A 9 0.65 -1.50 -19.90
N SER A 10 1.20 -0.29 -19.94
CA SER A 10 2.01 0.27 -18.85
C SER A 10 1.20 0.64 -17.60
N GLN A 11 -0.13 0.60 -17.61
CA GLN A 11 -0.93 0.75 -16.39
C GLN A 11 -1.28 -0.60 -15.75
N ALA A 12 -1.24 -1.70 -16.51
CA ALA A 12 -1.69 -3.01 -16.08
C ALA A 12 -0.57 -3.93 -15.56
N GLU A 13 0.68 -3.47 -15.65
CA GLU A 13 1.85 -4.26 -15.30
C GLU A 13 2.06 -4.26 -13.77
N TRP A 14 2.34 -5.45 -13.26
CA TRP A 14 2.60 -5.70 -11.86
C TRP A 14 4.05 -5.38 -11.52
N PHE A 15 4.26 -4.81 -10.34
CA PHE A 15 5.61 -4.67 -9.81
C PHE A 15 5.71 -5.00 -8.32
N SER A 16 6.87 -5.53 -7.93
CA SER A 16 7.21 -5.78 -6.54
C SER A 16 7.52 -4.48 -5.80
N VAL A 17 6.97 -4.35 -4.60
CA VAL A 17 7.21 -3.28 -3.61
C VAL A 17 7.98 -3.78 -2.38
N GLY A 18 8.53 -4.99 -2.47
CA GLY A 18 9.34 -5.63 -1.44
C GLY A 18 8.66 -6.78 -0.73
N LEU A 19 9.38 -7.34 0.24
CA LEU A 19 8.96 -8.51 1.03
C LEU A 19 7.84 -8.12 1.98
N ALA A 20 6.85 -9.00 2.17
CA ALA A 20 5.76 -8.79 3.12
C ALA A 20 6.30 -8.58 4.55
N SER A 21 7.39 -9.28 4.90
CA SER A 21 8.13 -9.15 6.16
C SER A 21 8.66 -7.72 6.42
N SER A 22 8.77 -6.88 5.39
CA SER A 22 9.23 -5.49 5.51
C SER A 22 8.13 -4.48 5.85
N PHE A 23 6.87 -4.92 5.90
CA PHE A 23 5.73 -4.09 6.27
C PHE A 23 5.21 -4.55 7.65
N PRO A 24 5.21 -3.67 8.67
CA PRO A 24 4.56 -3.98 9.93
C PRO A 24 3.03 -3.94 9.76
N ASP A 25 2.32 -4.78 10.52
CA ASP A 25 0.86 -4.72 10.58
C ASP A 25 0.40 -3.56 11.47
N LEU A 26 -0.26 -2.56 10.86
CA LEU A 26 -0.72 -1.35 11.52
C LEU A 26 -2.07 -1.50 12.25
N GLY A 27 -2.67 -2.69 12.25
CA GLY A 27 -3.97 -2.94 12.87
C GLY A 27 -4.00 -2.91 14.41
N LEU A 28 -2.85 -2.68 15.05
CA LEU A 28 -2.64 -2.80 16.49
C LEU A 28 -2.54 -1.45 17.22
N ASP A 29 -2.46 -0.33 16.49
CA ASP A 29 -2.35 1.01 17.07
C ASP A 29 -3.08 2.09 16.26
N ASP A 30 -3.36 3.23 16.90
CA ASP A 30 -4.10 4.36 16.31
C ASP A 30 -3.17 5.42 15.68
N ASN A 31 -1.92 5.05 15.45
CA ASN A 31 -0.87 5.94 14.96
C ASN A 31 -0.99 6.13 13.43
N ASN A 32 -0.47 7.25 12.92
CA ASN A 32 -0.49 7.51 11.48
C ASN A 32 0.41 6.52 10.69
N LEU A 33 0.17 6.40 9.38
CA LEU A 33 0.89 5.45 8.52
C LEU A 33 2.40 5.73 8.42
N SER A 34 2.83 6.98 8.53
CA SER A 34 4.24 7.38 8.38
C SER A 34 5.09 7.06 9.61
N GLN A 35 4.47 6.86 10.77
CA GLN A 35 5.18 6.57 11.99
C GLN A 35 5.79 5.16 11.94
N PRO A 36 7.09 5.01 12.25
CA PRO A 36 7.72 3.70 12.27
C PRO A 36 7.16 2.84 13.41
N ARG A 37 7.19 1.52 13.21
CA ARG A 37 6.82 0.52 14.21
C ARG A 37 8.05 -0.22 14.68
N VAL A 38 8.09 -0.53 15.97
CA VAL A 38 9.13 -1.38 16.55
C VAL A 38 8.77 -2.83 16.22
N CYS A 39 9.66 -3.52 15.53
CA CYS A 39 9.56 -4.96 15.23
C CYS A 39 10.76 -5.69 15.81
N ASP A 40 10.71 -7.02 15.83
CA ASP A 40 11.79 -7.88 16.37
C ASP A 40 13.17 -7.59 15.79
N SER A 41 13.22 -7.12 14.54
CA SER A 41 14.44 -6.77 13.81
C SER A 41 14.74 -5.26 13.72
N GLY A 42 14.07 -4.43 14.53
CA GLY A 42 14.29 -2.98 14.59
C GLY A 42 13.08 -2.14 14.16
N LEU A 43 13.31 -0.85 13.90
CA LEU A 43 12.28 0.09 13.43
C LEU A 43 11.98 -0.14 11.95
N LYS A 44 10.73 -0.44 11.61
CA LYS A 44 10.25 -0.56 10.23
C LYS A 44 9.30 0.60 9.91
N PRO A 45 9.33 1.17 8.69
CA PRO A 45 8.37 2.19 8.30
C PRO A 45 6.96 1.62 8.28
N GLY A 46 5.96 2.37 8.75
CA GLY A 46 4.57 1.91 8.75
C GLY A 46 3.99 1.77 7.34
N CYS A 47 4.47 2.58 6.41
CA CYS A 47 4.10 2.54 5.01
C CYS A 47 5.29 2.83 4.10
N LYS A 48 5.17 2.46 2.83
CA LYS A 48 6.14 2.80 1.79
C LYS A 48 5.43 3.53 0.65
N VAL A 49 6.14 4.47 0.05
CA VAL A 49 5.62 5.24 -1.10
C VAL A 49 6.52 5.00 -2.30
N PHE A 50 5.91 4.82 -3.46
CA PHE A 50 6.62 4.66 -4.71
C PHE A 50 6.10 5.67 -5.73
N HIS A 51 6.99 6.41 -6.37
CA HIS A 51 6.66 7.15 -7.58
C HIS A 51 6.64 6.19 -8.76
N VAL A 52 5.52 6.13 -9.48
CA VAL A 52 5.29 5.17 -10.56
C VAL A 52 4.82 5.95 -11.79
N PRO A 53 5.71 6.30 -12.74
CA PRO A 53 5.31 7.03 -13.94
C PRO A 53 4.19 6.30 -14.72
N ARG A 54 3.32 7.05 -15.41
CA ARG A 54 2.27 6.44 -16.26
C ARG A 54 2.81 5.86 -17.57
N THR A 55 3.92 6.41 -18.04
CA THR A 55 4.53 6.06 -19.32
C THR A 55 5.43 4.83 -19.21
N ASP A 56 6.15 4.68 -18.10
CA ASP A 56 7.13 3.61 -17.90
C ASP A 56 7.23 3.22 -16.41
N ILE A 57 6.77 2.02 -16.05
CA ILE A 57 6.85 1.49 -14.68
C ILE A 57 8.29 1.12 -14.30
N SER A 58 9.17 0.89 -15.28
CA SER A 58 10.57 0.52 -15.02
C SER A 58 11.34 1.64 -14.31
N GLN A 59 10.90 2.89 -14.48
CA GLN A 59 11.45 4.08 -13.84
C GLN A 59 10.85 4.34 -12.44
N ARG A 60 10.15 3.36 -11.87
CA ARG A 60 9.60 3.49 -10.51
C ARG A 60 10.72 3.69 -9.50
N THR A 61 10.46 4.52 -8.51
CA THR A 61 11.41 4.81 -7.43
C THR A 61 10.69 4.84 -6.09
N GLU A 62 11.31 4.28 -5.06
CA GLU A 62 10.83 4.42 -3.69
C GLU A 62 11.09 5.86 -3.22
N VAL A 63 10.09 6.48 -2.63
CA VAL A 63 10.16 7.85 -2.11
C VAL A 63 10.30 7.76 -0.59
N PRO A 64 11.39 8.28 -0.01
CA PRO A 64 11.57 8.24 1.44
C PRO A 64 10.52 9.14 2.11
N ILE A 65 9.81 8.60 3.09
CA ILE A 65 8.86 9.34 3.93
C ILE A 65 9.61 9.74 5.19
N ALA A 66 10.01 11.00 5.27
CA ALA A 66 10.63 11.54 6.48
C ALA A 66 9.54 11.75 7.55
N ALA A 67 9.71 11.16 8.73
CA ALA A 67 8.81 11.36 9.87
C ALA A 67 8.84 12.81 10.39
N ASP A 68 9.89 13.56 10.04
CA ASP A 68 10.19 14.94 10.40
C ASP A 68 9.86 15.97 9.29
N ALA A 69 9.29 15.55 8.15
CA ALA A 69 8.86 16.44 7.07
C ALA A 69 7.63 17.33 7.42
N LEU A 70 7.32 17.48 8.70
CA LEU A 70 6.24 18.30 9.25
C LEU A 70 6.54 19.80 9.21
N GLU A 71 7.79 20.23 9.01
CA GLU A 71 8.16 21.65 9.12
C GLU A 71 8.56 22.35 7.81
N SER A 72 8.84 21.62 6.73
CA SER A 72 8.97 22.29 5.44
C SER A 72 7.58 22.49 4.85
N SER A 73 7.14 23.73 4.83
CA SER A 73 5.98 24.22 4.07
C SER A 73 6.07 23.96 2.54
N ASP A 74 7.11 23.24 2.10
CA ASP A 74 7.35 22.67 0.78
C ASP A 74 6.98 21.18 0.70
N ILE A 75 5.88 20.75 1.33
CA ILE A 75 5.15 19.52 0.90
C ILE A 75 4.44 19.81 -0.43
N GLY A 76 5.20 20.33 -1.39
CA GLY A 76 4.85 20.59 -2.79
C GLY A 76 5.64 19.68 -3.72
N GLY A 77 6.16 18.57 -3.22
CA GLY A 77 6.63 17.47 -4.06
C GLY A 77 5.47 16.95 -4.90
N ASP A 78 5.73 16.57 -6.14
CA ASP A 78 4.70 16.03 -7.03
C ASP A 78 4.20 14.67 -6.48
N LEU A 79 3.16 14.71 -5.63
CA LEU A 79 2.47 13.53 -5.10
C LEU A 79 1.70 12.76 -6.20
N LYS A 80 1.65 13.33 -7.40
CA LYS A 80 1.03 12.70 -8.55
C LYS A 80 1.77 11.43 -8.91
N ASP A 81 0.99 10.45 -9.34
CA ASP A 81 1.50 9.15 -9.80
C ASP A 81 2.32 8.41 -8.74
N GLN A 82 2.10 8.73 -7.45
CA GLN A 82 2.64 7.99 -6.32
C GLN A 82 1.62 7.01 -5.75
N VAL A 83 2.08 5.81 -5.44
CA VAL A 83 1.31 4.79 -4.71
C VAL A 83 1.85 4.67 -3.29
N LEU A 84 0.93 4.61 -2.34
CA LEU A 84 1.17 4.36 -0.92
C LEU A 84 0.76 2.91 -0.62
N VAL A 85 1.68 2.14 -0.04
CA VAL A 85 1.47 0.72 0.30
C VAL A 85 1.73 0.49 1.78
N PHE A 86 0.82 -0.21 2.45
CA PHE A 86 0.90 -0.55 3.87
C PHE A 86 0.11 -1.81 4.18
N GLN A 87 0.35 -2.40 5.35
CA GLN A 87 -0.42 -3.51 5.88
C GLN A 87 -1.30 -3.04 7.04
N TYR A 88 -2.57 -3.43 7.03
CA TYR A 88 -3.53 -3.12 8.09
C TYR A 88 -4.40 -4.34 8.38
N ARG A 89 -4.41 -4.79 9.64
CA ARG A 89 -5.12 -5.97 10.14
C ARG A 89 -4.89 -7.20 9.26
N GLY A 90 -3.62 -7.49 9.00
CA GLY A 90 -3.16 -8.62 8.20
C GLY A 90 -3.36 -8.48 6.69
N LYS A 91 -3.99 -7.41 6.19
CA LYS A 91 -4.27 -7.20 4.77
C LYS A 91 -3.38 -6.10 4.19
N PHE A 92 -2.89 -6.32 2.97
CA PHE A 92 -2.14 -5.29 2.25
C PHE A 92 -3.06 -4.38 1.46
N HIS A 93 -2.79 -3.09 1.55
CA HIS A 93 -3.52 -2.04 0.86
C HIS A 93 -2.56 -1.20 0.02
N ALA A 94 -3.00 -0.84 -1.18
CA ALA A 94 -2.28 0.07 -2.06
C ALA A 94 -3.26 1.12 -2.62
N ILE A 95 -2.93 2.39 -2.42
CA ILE A 95 -3.79 3.54 -2.79
C ILE A 95 -2.94 4.66 -3.36
N ASP A 96 -3.58 5.61 -4.04
CA ASP A 96 -2.90 6.86 -4.43
C ASP A 96 -2.42 7.59 -3.15
N HIS A 97 -1.17 8.04 -3.15
CA HIS A 97 -0.62 8.79 -2.01
C HIS A 97 -1.26 10.19 -1.89
N GLN A 98 -1.79 10.72 -3.00
CA GLN A 98 -2.42 12.03 -3.07
C GLN A 98 -3.88 11.97 -2.63
N CYS A 99 -4.25 12.72 -1.58
CA CYS A 99 -5.65 12.89 -1.21
C CYS A 99 -6.43 13.60 -2.34
N PRO A 100 -7.55 13.03 -2.85
CA PRO A 100 -8.30 13.60 -3.99
C PRO A 100 -8.97 14.94 -3.66
N HIS A 101 -9.02 15.36 -2.39
CA HIS A 101 -9.57 16.65 -1.98
C HIS A 101 -8.64 17.82 -2.29
N SER A 102 -7.40 17.75 -1.79
CA SER A 102 -6.49 18.90 -1.74
C SER A 102 -5.02 18.50 -1.83
N SER A 103 -4.75 17.33 -2.41
CA SER A 103 -3.42 16.80 -2.65
C SER A 103 -2.55 16.73 -1.41
N PHE A 104 -3.14 16.41 -0.26
CA PHE A 104 -2.40 16.17 0.98
C PHE A 104 -1.83 14.73 0.99
N PRO A 105 -0.61 14.49 1.51
CA PRO A 105 -0.03 13.16 1.58
C PRO A 105 -0.79 12.24 2.52
N LEU A 106 -1.34 11.15 1.99
CA LEU A 106 -2.08 10.16 2.75
C LEU A 106 -1.19 9.25 3.61
N SER A 107 0.14 9.30 3.45
CA SER A 107 1.08 8.68 4.39
C SER A 107 0.95 9.25 5.81
N GLN A 108 0.41 10.45 5.95
CA GLN A 108 0.10 11.05 7.25
C GLN A 108 -1.33 10.70 7.75
N GLY A 109 -2.06 9.87 7.00
CA GLY A 109 -3.39 9.41 7.37
C GLY A 109 -3.38 8.41 8.52
N THR A 110 -4.53 8.27 9.17
CA THR A 110 -4.76 7.27 10.23
C THR A 110 -5.72 6.20 9.70
N PRO A 111 -5.30 4.93 9.60
CA PRO A 111 -6.18 3.85 9.19
C PRO A 111 -7.18 3.54 10.31
N PHE A 112 -8.36 3.05 9.95
CA PHE A 112 -9.40 2.69 10.90
C PHE A 112 -10.31 1.59 10.33
N ASP A 113 -11.10 0.96 11.17
CA ASP A 113 -12.09 -0.03 10.75
C ASP A 113 -13.43 0.59 10.43
N ILE A 114 -14.01 0.17 9.30
CA ILE A 114 -15.38 0.48 8.97
C ILE A 114 -16.22 -0.66 9.53
N GLU A 115 -16.87 -0.38 10.67
CA GLU A 115 -17.66 -1.34 11.41
C GLU A 115 -19.16 -0.99 11.38
N ASP A 116 -20.01 -2.01 11.41
CA ASP A 116 -21.45 -1.88 11.66
C ASP A 116 -21.87 -2.90 12.71
N PHE A 117 -22.47 -2.44 13.82
CA PHE A 117 -22.84 -3.27 14.98
C PHE A 117 -21.75 -4.23 15.49
N GLY A 118 -20.48 -3.80 15.50
CA GLY A 118 -19.34 -4.60 15.97
C GLY A 118 -18.82 -5.63 14.96
N ILE A 119 -19.30 -5.59 13.72
CA ILE A 119 -18.78 -6.39 12.60
C ILE A 119 -17.92 -5.48 11.73
N VAL A 120 -16.64 -5.84 11.56
CA VAL A 120 -15.72 -5.16 10.64
C VAL A 120 -16.12 -5.49 9.19
N LEU A 121 -16.71 -4.52 8.50
CA LEU A 121 -17.14 -4.65 7.11
C LEU A 121 -16.02 -4.32 6.12
N SER A 122 -15.18 -3.35 6.48
CA SER A 122 -14.12 -2.83 5.61
C SER A 122 -13.05 -2.11 6.44
N ALA A 123 -12.05 -1.54 5.77
CA ALA A 123 -11.02 -0.70 6.36
C ALA A 123 -11.03 0.66 5.65
N GLY A 124 -10.80 1.72 6.41
CA GLY A 124 -10.77 3.09 5.94
C GLY A 124 -9.47 3.80 6.27
N LEU A 125 -9.26 4.96 5.64
CA LEU A 125 -8.16 5.87 5.94
C LEU A 125 -8.67 7.29 6.04
N THR A 126 -8.37 7.95 7.16
CA THR A 126 -8.74 9.35 7.40
C THR A 126 -7.59 10.29 7.05
N CYS A 127 -7.86 11.28 6.22
CA CYS A 127 -6.93 12.35 5.89
C CYS A 127 -6.89 13.39 7.03
N PRO A 128 -5.72 13.69 7.62
CA PRO A 128 -5.64 14.53 8.82
C PRO A 128 -5.93 16.00 8.53
N LYS A 129 -5.78 16.46 7.28
CA LYS A 129 -5.99 17.87 6.91
C LYS A 129 -7.44 18.32 7.02
N HIS A 130 -8.39 17.46 6.62
CA HIS A 130 -9.82 17.82 6.55
C HIS A 130 -10.75 16.77 7.17
N GLY A 131 -10.21 15.68 7.72
CA GLY A 131 -10.99 14.62 8.35
C GLY A 131 -11.81 13.76 7.38
N TRP A 132 -11.53 13.82 6.07
CA TRP A 132 -12.25 13.01 5.09
C TRP A 132 -11.72 11.60 5.10
N SER A 133 -12.63 10.65 4.99
CA SER A 133 -12.34 9.24 5.13
C SER A 133 -12.64 8.50 3.84
N PHE A 134 -11.77 7.55 3.50
CA PHE A 134 -11.87 6.79 2.26
C PHE A 134 -11.84 5.31 2.57
N ASP A 135 -12.77 4.56 1.99
CA ASP A 135 -12.77 3.10 2.04
C ASP A 135 -11.61 2.54 1.19
N LEU A 136 -10.77 1.69 1.79
CA LEU A 136 -9.52 1.21 1.19
C LEU A 136 -9.71 0.17 0.08
N PHE A 137 -10.92 -0.37 -0.10
CA PHE A 137 -11.21 -1.39 -1.12
C PHE A 137 -11.90 -0.78 -2.34
N SER A 138 -12.84 0.12 -2.10
CA SER A 138 -13.68 0.77 -3.12
C SER A 138 -13.17 2.15 -3.53
N GLY A 139 -12.41 2.81 -2.64
CA GLY A 139 -11.98 4.19 -2.77
C GLY A 139 -13.08 5.22 -2.51
N MET A 140 -14.28 4.80 -2.11
CA MET A 140 -15.39 5.71 -1.85
C MET A 140 -15.06 6.60 -0.66
N SER A 141 -15.31 7.90 -0.80
CA SER A 141 -15.22 8.82 0.33
C SER A 141 -16.53 8.90 1.09
N ASP A 142 -16.44 9.25 2.37
CA ASP A 142 -17.58 9.67 3.19
C ASP A 142 -18.26 10.94 2.64
N ARG A 143 -17.54 11.73 1.83
CA ARG A 143 -18.01 12.95 1.15
C ARG A 143 -18.14 12.70 -0.35
N GLY A 144 -19.26 12.09 -0.77
CA GLY A 144 -19.53 11.44 -2.08
C GLY A 144 -19.19 12.13 -3.42
N LYS A 145 -18.51 13.29 -3.44
CA LYS A 145 -17.91 13.88 -4.65
C LYS A 145 -16.52 13.34 -4.97
N TYR A 146 -15.79 12.78 -4.00
CA TYR A 146 -14.39 12.40 -4.18
C TYR A 146 -14.21 10.89 -4.13
N LYS A 147 -13.28 10.37 -4.94
CA LYS A 147 -12.94 8.96 -4.96
C LYS A 147 -11.43 8.80 -4.95
N LEU A 148 -10.93 8.02 -3.99
CA LEU A 148 -9.53 7.66 -3.87
C LEU A 148 -9.18 6.57 -4.91
N GLY A 149 -8.02 6.70 -5.56
CA GLY A 149 -7.52 5.65 -6.43
C GLY A 149 -7.05 4.46 -5.61
N VAL A 150 -7.64 3.29 -5.83
CA VAL A 150 -7.25 2.02 -5.21
C VAL A 150 -6.50 1.19 -6.24
N TRP A 151 -5.36 0.63 -5.82
CA TRP A 151 -4.50 -0.22 -6.61
C TRP A 151 -4.77 -1.68 -6.26
N GLU A 152 -4.48 -2.57 -7.20
CA GLU A 152 -4.59 -4.00 -6.96
C GLU A 152 -3.31 -4.49 -6.28
N VAL A 153 -3.47 -5.40 -5.33
CA VAL A 153 -2.38 -6.00 -4.56
C VAL A 153 -2.43 -7.51 -4.70
N GLN A 154 -1.27 -8.14 -4.85
CA GLN A 154 -1.10 -9.58 -4.93
C GLN A 154 0.13 -10.00 -4.11
N LEU A 155 -0.04 -11.02 -3.27
CA LEU A 155 1.09 -11.67 -2.60
C LEU A 155 1.58 -12.83 -3.48
N ARG A 156 2.90 -12.95 -3.64
CA ARG A 156 3.55 -14.03 -4.40
C ARG A 156 4.60 -14.71 -3.54
N GLU A 157 4.59 -16.02 -3.47
CA GLU A 157 5.56 -16.79 -2.69
C GLU A 157 6.94 -16.80 -3.37
N ILE A 158 7.99 -16.60 -2.58
CA ILE A 158 9.39 -16.64 -2.99
C ILE A 158 10.01 -17.87 -2.31
N GLY A 159 9.70 -19.06 -2.83
CA GLY A 159 10.24 -20.30 -2.29
C GLY A 159 9.27 -21.46 -2.46
N GLY A 160 9.57 -22.33 -3.43
CA GLY A 160 8.80 -23.55 -3.69
C GLY A 160 9.13 -24.19 -5.03
N THR A 161 10.42 -24.45 -5.29
CA THR A 161 10.80 -25.46 -6.30
C THR A 161 11.32 -26.70 -5.57
N GLU A 162 10.62 -27.80 -5.84
CA GLU A 162 10.77 -29.19 -5.43
C GLU A 162 10.03 -29.65 -4.16
N PRO A 163 9.14 -30.66 -4.27
CA PRO A 163 8.57 -31.34 -3.11
C PRO A 163 9.64 -32.22 -2.44
N PRO A 164 9.72 -32.27 -1.10
CA PRO A 164 10.57 -33.25 -0.44
C PRO A 164 10.02 -34.65 -0.70
N ILE A 165 10.83 -35.45 -1.38
CA ILE A 165 10.72 -36.91 -1.36
C ILE A 165 10.75 -37.34 0.11
N SER A 166 9.72 -38.07 0.52
CA SER A 166 9.51 -38.63 1.86
C SER A 166 10.76 -39.26 2.47
N THR A 167 11.04 -38.98 3.75
CA THR A 167 11.24 -39.99 4.80
C THR A 167 11.36 -39.31 6.17
N ASP A 168 10.37 -39.59 7.02
CA ASP A 168 10.34 -39.65 8.48
C ASP A 168 11.54 -39.06 9.26
N GLU A 169 11.34 -37.92 9.94
CA GLU A 169 11.59 -37.68 11.38
C GLU A 169 11.64 -36.17 11.70
N ALA A 170 11.32 -35.85 12.95
CA ALA A 170 10.82 -34.58 13.44
C ALA A 170 11.81 -33.39 13.41
N CYS A 171 11.34 -32.25 12.92
CA CYS A 171 11.59 -30.92 13.51
C CYS A 171 10.60 -29.90 12.91
N ASN A 172 9.63 -29.42 13.71
CA ASN A 172 8.81 -28.26 13.34
C ASN A 172 9.69 -27.01 13.30
N THR A 173 10.38 -26.81 12.19
CA THR A 173 10.91 -25.50 11.81
C THR A 173 9.89 -24.95 10.83
N SER A 174 9.12 -23.94 11.24
CA SER A 174 8.24 -23.22 10.34
C SER A 174 9.09 -22.67 9.19
N GLU A 175 9.08 -23.34 8.04
CA GLU A 175 9.56 -22.76 6.79
C GLU A 175 8.68 -21.53 6.55
N THR A 176 9.16 -20.37 6.96
CA THR A 176 8.51 -19.10 6.63
C THR A 176 8.73 -18.91 5.14
N THR A 177 7.79 -19.40 4.33
CA THR A 177 7.73 -19.07 2.92
C THR A 177 7.60 -17.55 2.82
N GLU A 178 8.70 -16.90 2.44
CA GLU A 178 8.69 -15.46 2.33
C GLU A 178 7.82 -15.07 1.14
N THR A 179 6.97 -14.07 1.33
CA THR A 179 6.08 -13.58 0.28
C THR A 179 6.50 -12.18 -0.14
N GLU A 180 6.38 -11.93 -1.43
CA GLU A 180 6.62 -10.65 -2.06
C GLU A 180 5.29 -9.95 -2.32
N VAL A 181 5.25 -8.66 -2.03
CA VAL A 181 4.08 -7.81 -2.26
C VAL A 181 4.20 -7.21 -3.66
N TRP A 182 3.20 -7.47 -4.50
CA TRP A 182 3.11 -6.94 -5.86
C TRP A 182 1.90 -6.03 -5.98
N VAL A 183 2.06 -4.91 -6.68
CA VAL A 183 0.96 -3.95 -6.91
C VAL A 183 0.85 -3.56 -8.38
N ARG A 184 -0.36 -3.15 -8.81
CA ARG A 184 -0.61 -2.55 -10.12
C ARG A 184 -1.77 -1.57 -10.10
N ARG A 185 -1.88 -0.70 -11.10
CA ARG A 185 -3.05 0.19 -11.22
C ARG A 185 -4.27 -0.64 -11.62
N LYS A 186 -5.41 -0.32 -11.00
CA LYS A 186 -6.69 -0.92 -11.37
C LYS A 186 -7.07 -0.52 -12.79
N GLN A 187 -7.31 -1.49 -13.66
CA GLN A 187 -7.76 -1.21 -15.02
C GLN A 187 -9.20 -0.67 -14.98
N ARG A 188 -9.45 0.45 -15.67
CA ARG A 188 -10.83 0.87 -15.96
C ARG A 188 -11.35 -0.04 -17.06
N ILE A 189 -12.06 -1.09 -16.66
CA ILE A 189 -12.92 -1.84 -17.58
C ILE A 189 -14.09 -0.91 -17.89
N GLY A 190 -14.05 -0.34 -19.10
CA GLY A 190 -15.12 0.48 -19.66
C GLY A 190 -16.18 -0.37 -20.33
#